data_AF-A0A8J4SJS9-F1
#
_entry.id   AF-A0A8J4SJS9-F1
#
_cell.length_a   1.000
_cell.length_b   1.000
_cell.length_c   1.000
_cell.angle_alpha   90.00
_cell.angle_beta   90.00
_cell.angle_gamma   90.00
#
_symmetry.space_group_name_H-M   'P 1'
#
loop_
_entity.id
_entity.type
_entity.pdbx_description
1 polymer ?
#
loop_
_entity_poly.entity_id
_entity_poly.type
_entity_poly.pdbx_seq_one_letter_code
_entity_poly.pdbx_strand_id
1 'polypeptide(L)'
;MYLFFLHLSSSGISNADPLGSKRRRMLELIGLEIPLVCHITDKTISLVDVLAFARVFVMNEEELDSLLSSDQRVHGGLRSFAPSSTRAVDHKAIDFLVKRFQLLIMAYGPVITVMDSEHANLTPVQQHCELLRTQEIELLRSSIVHLETIRSSSDKPETLSTPDLIGIASVHL
;
A
#
# COMPACT_ATOMS: atom_id res chain seq x y z
N MET A 1 -14.59 -7.18 -20.79
CA MET A 1 -15.03 -5.94 -20.12
C MET A 1 -15.45 -6.33 -18.71
N TYR A 2 -14.48 -6.37 -17.78
CA TYR A 2 -14.68 -6.91 -16.44
C TYR A 2 -15.10 -5.77 -15.51
N LEU A 3 -16.42 -5.58 -15.39
CA LEU A 3 -17.06 -4.66 -14.45
C LEU A 3 -17.53 -5.49 -13.24
N PHE A 4 -16.56 -5.95 -12.46
CA PHE A 4 -16.72 -6.09 -11.02
C PHE A 4 -15.54 -5.33 -10.42
N PHE A 5 -15.64 -4.00 -10.49
CA PHE A 5 -14.86 -3.15 -9.63
C PHE A 5 -15.30 -3.51 -8.22
N LEU A 6 -14.43 -4.22 -7.50
CA LEU A 6 -14.35 -4.13 -6.04
C LEU A 6 -14.77 -2.70 -5.66
N HIS A 7 -15.77 -2.57 -4.78
CA HIS A 7 -15.89 -1.40 -3.92
C HIS A 7 -14.61 -1.40 -3.08
N LEU A 8 -13.53 -0.97 -3.71
CA LEU A 8 -12.19 -1.01 -3.23
C LEU A 8 -12.15 -0.12 -2.03
N SER A 9 -12.07 -0.76 -0.87
CA SER A 9 -11.60 -0.20 0.39
C SER A 9 -11.87 1.29 0.53
N SER A 10 -13.16 1.69 0.46
CA SER A 10 -13.56 3.07 0.75
C SER A 10 -13.04 3.39 2.14
N SER A 11 -11.94 4.12 2.19
CA SER A 11 -11.22 4.42 3.41
C SER A 11 -11.45 5.88 3.72
N GLY A 12 -12.24 6.11 4.77
CA GLY A 12 -12.61 7.44 5.21
C GLY A 12 -12.03 7.73 6.59
N ILE A 13 -11.93 9.01 6.89
CA ILE A 13 -11.70 9.47 8.25
C ILE A 13 -13.05 9.54 8.95
N SER A 14 -13.21 8.78 10.04
CA SER A 14 -14.45 8.77 10.83
C SER A 14 -14.74 10.15 11.41
N ASN A 15 -16.01 10.55 11.48
CA ASN A 15 -16.40 11.79 12.16
C ASN A 15 -16.22 11.72 13.68
N ALA A 16 -16.10 10.51 14.24
CA ALA A 16 -15.78 10.28 15.66
C ALA A 16 -14.27 10.33 15.95
N ASP A 17 -13.43 10.45 14.92
CA ASP A 17 -11.97 10.57 15.09
C ASP A 17 -11.64 11.96 15.66
N PRO A 18 -11.03 12.05 16.87
CA PRO A 18 -10.66 13.34 17.46
C PRO A 18 -9.63 14.10 16.61
N LEU A 19 -8.83 13.41 15.81
CA LEU A 19 -7.86 14.01 14.89
C LEU A 19 -8.41 14.15 13.47
N GLY A 20 -9.72 13.95 13.27
CA GLY A 20 -10.30 13.79 11.95
C GLY A 20 -10.16 15.03 11.06
N SER A 21 -10.20 16.23 11.62
CA SER A 21 -9.96 17.48 10.87
C SER A 21 -8.50 17.58 10.39
N LYS A 22 -7.53 17.31 11.27
CA LYS A 22 -6.09 17.34 10.94
C LYS A 22 -5.73 16.30 9.88
N ARG A 23 -6.25 15.07 10.01
CA ARG A 23 -6.02 13.99 9.04
C ARG A 23 -6.61 14.33 7.68
N ARG A 24 -7.86 14.81 7.62
CA ARG A 24 -8.49 15.25 6.37
C ARG A 24 -7.67 16.36 5.70
N ARG A 25 -7.25 17.36 6.48
CA ARG A 25 -6.42 18.45 5.97
C ARG A 25 -5.09 17.97 5.41
N MET A 26 -4.42 17.03 6.08
CA MET A 26 -3.16 16.46 5.60
C MET A 26 -3.35 15.69 4.30
N LEU A 27 -4.40 14.88 4.20
CA LEU A 27 -4.75 14.11 2.99
C LEU A 27 -5.01 15.04 1.79
N GLU A 28 -5.74 16.15 2.00
CA GLU A 28 -5.91 17.19 0.98
C GLU A 28 -4.58 17.79 0.53
N LEU A 29 -3.66 18.09 1.46
CA LEU A 29 -2.35 18.67 1.15
C LEU A 29 -1.47 17.75 0.31
N ILE A 30 -1.60 16.43 0.46
CA ILE A 30 -0.92 15.44 -0.38
C ILE A 30 -1.70 15.07 -1.65
N GLY A 31 -2.86 15.70 -1.87
CA GLY A 31 -3.68 15.52 -3.07
C GLY A 31 -4.46 14.20 -3.10
N LEU A 32 -4.87 13.69 -1.94
CA LEU A 32 -5.77 12.54 -1.83
C LEU A 32 -7.20 13.00 -1.54
N GLU A 33 -8.14 12.45 -2.32
CA GLU A 33 -9.58 12.65 -2.11
C GLU A 33 -10.11 11.79 -0.94
N ILE A 34 -11.17 12.25 -0.29
CA ILE A 34 -11.81 11.57 0.84
C ILE A 34 -13.33 11.47 0.57
N PRO A 35 -13.93 10.26 0.62
CA PRO A 35 -13.31 8.98 0.93
C PRO A 35 -12.32 8.54 -0.16
N LEU A 36 -11.23 7.89 0.25
CA LEU A 36 -10.26 7.37 -0.71
C LEU A 36 -10.88 6.19 -1.45
N VAL A 37 -11.03 6.33 -2.76
CA VAL A 37 -11.32 5.24 -3.68
C VAL A 37 -10.02 4.91 -4.40
N CYS A 38 -9.44 3.76 -4.10
CA CYS A 38 -8.20 3.28 -4.70
C CYS A 38 -8.50 2.10 -5.62
N HIS A 39 -7.61 1.78 -6.57
CA HIS A 39 -7.69 0.55 -7.36
C HIS A 39 -6.42 -0.26 -7.14
N ILE A 40 -6.47 -1.23 -6.23
CA ILE A 40 -5.40 -2.18 -5.98
C ILE A 40 -5.26 -3.03 -7.24
N THR A 41 -4.04 -3.09 -7.76
CA THR A 41 -3.67 -3.94 -8.89
C THR A 41 -2.41 -4.73 -8.52
N ASP A 42 -1.97 -5.61 -9.41
CA ASP A 42 -0.73 -6.35 -9.27
C ASP A 42 0.52 -5.46 -9.29
N LYS A 43 0.38 -4.19 -9.69
CA LYS A 43 1.46 -3.22 -9.74
C LYS A 43 1.63 -2.53 -8.39
N THR A 44 2.87 -2.42 -7.93
CA THR A 44 3.26 -1.70 -6.70
C THR A 44 2.75 -0.26 -6.66
N ILE A 45 2.75 0.43 -7.80
CA ILE A 45 2.26 1.82 -7.90
C ILE A 45 0.81 1.97 -7.42
N SER A 46 -0.01 0.92 -7.51
CA SER A 46 -1.40 0.96 -7.06
C SER A 46 -1.56 1.09 -5.54
N LEU A 47 -0.50 0.77 -4.77
CA LEU A 47 -0.49 0.85 -3.32
C LEU A 47 0.01 2.20 -2.80
N VAL A 48 0.52 3.10 -3.66
CA VAL A 48 1.08 4.40 -3.25
C VAL A 48 0.07 5.21 -2.44
N ASP A 49 -1.12 5.41 -2.99
CA ASP A 49 -2.12 6.28 -2.37
C ASP A 49 -2.74 5.62 -1.12
N VAL A 50 -2.85 4.28 -1.14
CA VAL A 50 -3.31 3.50 0.02
C VAL A 50 -2.30 3.58 1.17
N LEU A 51 -1.01 3.50 0.87
CA LEU A 51 0.07 3.64 1.85
C LEU A 51 0.16 5.07 2.38
N ALA A 52 0.05 6.07 1.51
CA ALA A 52 0.02 7.48 1.89
C ALA A 52 -1.17 7.79 2.82
N PHE A 53 -2.34 7.25 2.51
CA PHE A 53 -3.50 7.34 3.39
C PHE A 53 -3.24 6.67 4.74
N ALA A 54 -2.73 5.44 4.73
CA ALA A 54 -2.43 4.69 5.95
C ALA A 54 -1.42 5.43 6.84
N ARG A 55 -0.39 6.06 6.27
CA ARG A 55 0.57 6.90 7.00
C ARG A 55 -0.13 8.02 7.76
N VAL A 56 -0.98 8.80 7.08
CA VAL A 56 -1.72 9.89 7.74
C VAL A 56 -2.70 9.33 8.79
N PHE A 57 -3.33 8.20 8.48
CA PHE A 57 -4.31 7.56 9.37
C PHE A 57 -3.70 7.09 10.69
N VAL A 58 -2.46 6.61 10.70
CA VAL A 58 -1.80 6.09 11.92
C VAL A 58 -0.98 7.13 12.68
N MET A 59 -0.86 8.36 12.16
CA MET A 59 -0.16 9.44 12.86
C MET A 59 -0.90 9.85 14.14
N ASN A 60 -0.10 10.17 15.15
CA ASN A 60 -0.56 10.86 16.35
C ASN A 60 -0.67 12.38 16.10
N GLU A 61 -1.10 13.11 17.12
CA GLU A 61 -1.32 14.55 17.02
C GLU A 61 -0.03 15.34 16.76
N GLU A 62 1.06 15.02 17.47
CA GLU A 62 2.35 15.70 17.34
C GLU A 62 2.96 15.52 15.94
N GLU A 63 2.88 14.29 15.39
CA GLU A 63 3.33 13.96 14.03
C GLU A 63 2.52 14.73 12.98
N LEU A 64 1.20 14.86 13.17
CA LEU A 64 0.35 15.65 12.27
C LEU A 64 0.65 17.14 12.37
N ASP A 65 0.77 17.70 13.57
CA ASP A 65 0.99 19.13 13.77
C ASP A 65 2.34 19.59 13.22
N SER A 66 3.38 18.77 13.44
CA SER A 66 4.71 18.99 12.88
C SER A 66 4.66 19.07 11.35
N LEU A 67 3.99 18.12 10.72
CA LEU A 67 3.87 18.10 9.26
C LEU A 67 2.97 19.21 8.74
N LEU A 68 1.83 19.52 9.38
CA LEU A 68 0.93 20.60 8.98
C LEU A 68 1.60 21.99 9.07
N SER A 69 2.59 22.13 9.94
CA SER A 69 3.38 23.36 10.11
C SER A 69 4.62 23.41 9.20
N SER A 70 4.92 22.33 8.48
CA SER A 70 6.10 22.20 7.61
C SER A 70 5.85 22.72 6.19
N ASP A 71 6.94 22.98 5.44
CA ASP A 71 6.88 23.38 4.03
C ASP A 71 6.36 22.23 3.13
N GLN A 72 5.72 22.60 2.03
CA GLN A 72 4.98 21.72 1.12
C GLN A 72 5.84 20.61 0.50
N ARG A 73 7.16 20.83 0.41
CA ARG A 73 8.15 19.83 -0.06
C ARG A 73 8.25 18.61 0.86
N VAL A 74 7.96 18.76 2.16
CA VAL A 74 8.00 17.65 3.14
C VAL A 74 6.81 16.70 2.95
N HIS A 75 5.69 17.20 2.41
CA HIS A 75 4.49 16.40 2.14
C HIS A 75 4.68 15.38 1.01
N GLY A 76 5.54 15.68 0.04
CA GLY A 76 5.86 14.75 -1.07
C GLY A 76 6.42 13.41 -0.59
N GLY A 77 7.11 13.39 0.55
CA GLY A 77 7.61 12.17 1.17
C GLY A 77 6.52 11.22 1.67
N LEU A 78 5.28 11.68 1.87
CA LEU A 78 4.16 10.82 2.29
C LEU A 78 3.62 9.94 1.16
N ARG A 79 3.80 10.36 -0.10
CA ARG A 79 3.46 9.56 -1.30
C ARG A 79 4.65 8.79 -1.86
N SER A 80 5.82 8.89 -1.23
CA SER A 80 6.98 8.09 -1.63
C SER A 80 6.73 6.61 -1.38
N PHE A 81 7.03 5.78 -2.38
CA PHE A 81 6.97 4.32 -2.22
C PHE A 81 8.19 3.76 -1.46
N ALA A 82 9.31 4.48 -1.50
CA ALA A 82 10.48 4.14 -0.69
C ALA A 82 10.15 4.45 0.77
N PRO A 83 10.24 3.45 1.68
CA PRO A 83 10.11 3.70 3.09
C PRO A 83 11.31 4.53 3.51
N SER A 84 11.09 5.65 4.20
CA SER A 84 12.24 6.28 4.85
C SER A 84 12.50 5.47 6.12
N SER A 85 13.68 4.87 6.24
CA SER A 85 14.11 4.09 7.41
C SER A 85 13.99 4.86 8.74
N THR A 86 13.83 6.17 8.65
CA THR A 86 13.60 7.12 9.74
C THR A 86 12.14 7.29 10.18
N ARG A 87 11.18 6.63 9.53
CA ARG A 87 9.74 6.83 9.77
C ARG A 87 9.09 5.63 10.46
N ALA A 88 9.03 5.66 11.80
CA ALA A 88 8.22 4.72 12.59
C ALA A 88 6.75 4.64 12.12
N VAL A 89 6.25 5.71 11.49
CA VAL A 89 4.93 5.77 10.87
C VAL A 89 4.76 4.77 9.71
N ASP A 90 5.81 4.43 8.97
CA ASP A 90 5.73 3.48 7.85
C ASP A 90 5.45 2.06 8.34
N HIS A 91 6.08 1.65 9.46
CA HIS A 91 5.83 0.35 10.07
C HIS A 91 4.39 0.23 10.55
N LYS A 92 3.86 1.26 11.25
CA LYS A 92 2.47 1.33 11.70
C LYS A 92 1.48 1.29 10.52
N ALA A 93 1.79 2.02 9.46
CA ALA A 93 0.94 2.09 8.26
C ALA A 93 0.88 0.73 7.55
N ILE A 94 2.02 0.07 7.40
CA ILE A 94 2.08 -1.27 6.82
C ILE A 94 1.33 -2.27 7.71
N ASP A 95 1.51 -2.24 9.03
CA ASP A 95 0.78 -3.13 9.96
C ASP A 95 -0.73 -2.96 9.84
N PHE A 96 -1.19 -1.71 9.75
CA PHE A 96 -2.59 -1.38 9.55
C PHE A 96 -3.12 -1.97 8.23
N LEU A 97 -2.40 -1.78 7.12
CA LEU A 97 -2.82 -2.27 5.81
C LEU A 97 -2.81 -3.80 5.73
N VAL A 98 -1.79 -4.46 6.27
CA VAL A 98 -1.70 -5.93 6.33
C VAL A 98 -2.90 -6.49 7.09
N LYS A 99 -3.20 -5.96 8.28
CA LYS A 99 -4.38 -6.37 9.05
C LYS A 99 -5.68 -6.10 8.28
N ARG A 100 -5.78 -4.96 7.61
CA ARG A 100 -6.96 -4.61 6.80
C ARG A 100 -7.18 -5.59 5.65
N PHE A 101 -6.11 -5.95 4.93
CA PHE A 101 -6.18 -6.91 3.82
C PHE A 101 -6.47 -8.33 4.32
N GLN A 102 -5.89 -8.75 5.45
CA GLN A 102 -6.24 -10.01 6.10
C GLN A 102 -7.73 -10.07 6.47
N LEU A 103 -8.28 -8.99 7.05
CA LEU A 103 -9.71 -8.91 7.36
C LEU A 103 -10.59 -8.98 6.09
N LEU A 104 -10.16 -8.34 4.99
CA LEU A 104 -10.87 -8.45 3.71
C LEU A 104 -10.84 -9.88 3.16
N ILE A 105 -9.68 -10.55 3.21
CA ILE A 105 -9.56 -11.96 2.80
C ILE A 105 -10.50 -12.84 3.63
N MET A 106 -10.53 -12.65 4.96
CA MET A 106 -11.42 -13.40 5.85
C MET A 106 -12.91 -13.16 5.53
N ALA A 107 -13.27 -11.94 5.10
CA ALA A 107 -14.64 -11.60 4.76
C ALA A 107 -15.17 -12.30 3.50
N TYR A 108 -14.29 -12.80 2.61
CA TYR A 108 -14.72 -13.66 1.50
C TYR A 108 -15.25 -15.01 2.00
N GLY A 109 -14.79 -15.51 3.14
CA GLY A 109 -15.12 -16.86 3.61
C GLY A 109 -14.45 -17.96 2.77
N PRO A 110 -14.91 -19.22 2.90
CA PRO A 110 -14.38 -20.34 2.12
C PRO A 110 -14.57 -20.13 0.61
N VAL A 111 -13.56 -20.50 -0.17
CA VAL A 111 -13.55 -20.41 -1.64
C VAL A 111 -13.28 -21.81 -2.19
N ILE A 112 -14.03 -22.18 -3.23
CA ILE A 112 -13.85 -23.45 -3.95
C ILE A 112 -12.96 -23.19 -5.14
N THR A 113 -11.76 -23.74 -5.12
CA THR A 113 -10.75 -23.59 -6.17
C THR A 113 -10.91 -24.68 -7.24
N VAL A 114 -10.27 -24.48 -8.39
CA VAL A 114 -10.25 -25.47 -9.49
C VAL A 114 -9.66 -26.83 -9.07
N MET A 115 -8.87 -26.86 -7.99
CA MET A 115 -8.26 -28.08 -7.45
C MET A 115 -9.20 -28.87 -6.53
N ASP A 116 -10.29 -28.26 -6.05
CA ASP A 116 -11.22 -28.89 -5.14
C ASP A 116 -12.17 -29.84 -5.89
N SER A 117 -12.43 -31.01 -5.32
CA SER A 117 -13.33 -32.00 -5.92
C SER A 117 -14.76 -31.48 -6.11
N GLU A 118 -15.18 -30.55 -5.25
CA GLU A 118 -16.49 -29.90 -5.30
C GLU A 118 -16.65 -28.94 -6.49
N HIS A 119 -15.53 -28.46 -7.07
CA HIS A 119 -15.55 -27.52 -8.19
C HIS A 119 -16.22 -28.11 -9.45
N ALA A 120 -16.08 -29.42 -9.67
CA ALA A 120 -16.72 -30.12 -10.78
C ALA A 120 -18.26 -30.14 -10.69
N ASN A 121 -18.81 -29.93 -9.49
CA ASN A 121 -20.25 -29.90 -9.24
C ASN A 121 -20.87 -28.51 -9.43
N LEU A 122 -20.04 -27.47 -9.62
CA LEU A 122 -20.50 -26.11 -9.83
C LEU A 122 -20.99 -25.90 -11.27
N THR A 123 -22.03 -25.08 -11.44
CA THR A 123 -22.43 -24.58 -12.76
C THR A 123 -21.33 -23.68 -13.36
N PRO A 124 -21.28 -23.50 -14.69
CA PRO A 124 -20.28 -22.63 -15.32
C PRO A 124 -20.26 -21.19 -14.76
N VAL A 125 -21.41 -20.65 -14.38
CA VAL A 125 -21.51 -19.31 -13.78
C VAL A 125 -20.89 -19.32 -12.37
N GLN A 126 -21.17 -20.33 -11.55
CA GLN A 126 -20.59 -20.47 -10.22
C GLN A 126 -19.06 -20.64 -10.29
N GLN A 127 -18.56 -21.44 -11.23
CA GLN A 127 -17.11 -21.58 -11.47
C GLN A 127 -16.47 -20.23 -11.80
N HIS A 128 -17.12 -19.40 -12.62
CA HIS A 128 -16.63 -18.06 -12.92
C HIS A 128 -16.63 -17.16 -11.67
N CYS A 129 -17.67 -17.20 -10.85
CA CYS A 129 -17.72 -16.46 -9.59
C CYS A 129 -16.62 -16.89 -8.61
N GLU A 130 -16.36 -18.18 -8.46
CA GLU A 130 -15.28 -18.70 -7.60
C GLU A 130 -13.90 -18.31 -8.12
N LEU A 131 -13.70 -18.32 -9.45
CA LEU A 131 -12.47 -17.84 -10.07
C LEU A 131 -12.22 -16.36 -9.77
N LEU A 132 -13.26 -15.52 -9.89
CA LEU A 132 -13.17 -14.10 -9.56
C LEU A 132 -12.79 -13.89 -8.08
N ARG A 133 -13.49 -14.57 -7.16
CA ARG A 133 -13.18 -14.52 -5.71
C ARG A 133 -11.74 -14.94 -5.43
N THR A 134 -11.28 -16.02 -6.07
CA THR A 134 -9.90 -16.51 -5.95
C THR A 134 -8.89 -15.46 -6.39
N GLN A 135 -9.11 -14.82 -7.55
CA GLN A 135 -8.23 -13.78 -8.08
C GLN A 135 -8.17 -12.54 -7.17
N GLU A 136 -9.30 -12.11 -6.60
CA GLU A 136 -9.35 -10.99 -5.66
C GLU A 136 -8.59 -11.29 -4.36
N ILE A 137 -8.69 -12.52 -3.84
CA ILE A 137 -7.92 -12.96 -2.67
C ILE A 137 -6.42 -13.01 -2.97
N GLU A 138 -6.02 -13.56 -4.12
CA GLU A 138 -4.62 -13.62 -4.52
C GLU A 138 -4.01 -12.22 -4.71
N LEU A 139 -4.79 -11.28 -5.24
CA LEU A 139 -4.39 -9.87 -5.34
C LEU A 139 -4.11 -9.26 -3.95
N LEU A 140 -4.99 -9.51 -2.98
CA LEU A 140 -4.80 -9.04 -1.59
C LEU A 140 -3.58 -9.71 -0.93
N ARG A 141 -3.39 -11.01 -1.12
CA ARG A 141 -2.21 -11.76 -0.61
C ARG A 141 -0.92 -11.23 -1.21
N SER A 142 -0.89 -11.03 -2.52
CA SER A 142 0.25 -10.43 -3.22
C SER A 142 0.54 -9.04 -2.67
N SER A 143 -0.48 -8.22 -2.45
CA SER A 143 -0.31 -6.87 -1.88
C SER A 143 0.32 -6.91 -0.47
N ILE A 144 -0.07 -7.87 0.37
CA ILE A 144 0.56 -8.10 1.69
C ILE A 144 2.04 -8.42 1.54
N VAL A 145 2.40 -9.35 0.66
CA VAL A 145 3.81 -9.73 0.41
C VAL A 145 4.64 -8.53 -0.05
N HIS A 146 4.09 -7.69 -0.93
CA HIS A 146 4.76 -6.46 -1.35
C HIS A 146 4.99 -5.49 -0.20
N LEU A 147 3.97 -5.27 0.65
CA LEU A 147 4.08 -4.40 1.82
C LEU A 147 5.15 -4.89 2.82
N GLU A 148 5.21 -6.19 3.06
CA GLU A 148 6.24 -6.79 3.95
C GLU A 148 7.65 -6.76 3.32
N THR A 149 7.74 -6.85 1.99
CA THR A 149 9.01 -6.68 1.27
C THR A 149 9.53 -5.25 1.41
N ILE A 150 8.64 -4.25 1.30
CA ILE A 150 8.96 -2.84 1.52
C ILE A 150 9.51 -2.65 2.93
N ARG A 151 8.82 -3.18 3.95
CA ARG A 151 9.27 -3.15 5.34
C ARG A 151 10.67 -3.72 5.52
N SER A 152 10.93 -4.89 4.94
CA SER A 152 12.21 -5.60 5.07
C SER A 152 13.36 -4.96 4.29
N SER A 153 13.06 -4.21 3.23
CA SER A 153 14.07 -3.55 2.38
C SER A 153 14.73 -2.33 3.03
N SER A 154 14.12 -1.79 4.11
CA SER A 154 14.60 -0.62 4.83
C SER A 154 15.86 -0.86 5.69
N ASP A 155 16.26 -2.13 5.90
CA ASP A 155 17.36 -2.52 6.81
C ASP A 155 18.71 -2.69 6.12
N LYS A 156 18.83 -2.41 4.81
CA LYS A 156 20.14 -2.45 4.14
C LYS A 156 20.81 -1.08 4.23
N PRO A 157 21.92 -0.94 4.99
CA PRO A 157 22.72 0.28 4.91
C PRO A 157 23.21 0.43 3.47
N GLU A 158 22.98 1.59 2.88
CA GLU A 158 23.64 2.01 1.64
C GLU A 158 25.16 1.94 1.89
N THR A 159 25.79 0.84 1.47
CA THR A 159 27.24 0.79 1.35
C THR A 159 27.63 1.78 0.28
N LEU A 160 28.12 2.94 0.72
CA LEU A 160 28.93 3.88 -0.04
C LEU A 160 29.86 3.09 -0.97
N SER A 161 29.51 3.04 -2.24
CA SER A 161 30.46 2.68 -3.28
C SER A 161 31.17 3.98 -3.66
N THR A 162 32.33 4.18 -3.06
CA THR A 162 33.34 5.13 -3.51
C THR A 162 33.64 4.93 -5.00
N PRO A 163 33.92 5.98 -5.78
CA PRO A 163 34.25 5.83 -7.18
C PRO A 163 35.66 5.25 -7.31
N ASP A 164 35.77 4.02 -7.78
CA ASP A 164 37.04 3.49 -8.26
C ASP A 164 37.41 4.24 -9.55
N LEU A 165 38.32 5.21 -9.38
CA LEU A 165 39.11 5.78 -10.46
C LEU A 165 39.94 4.66 -11.10
N ILE A 166 39.43 4.09 -12.20
CA ILE A 166 40.21 3.21 -13.07
C ILE A 166 40.66 3.99 -14.29
N GLY A 167 41.98 4.24 -14.32
CA GLY A 167 42.77 3.98 -15.52
C GLY A 167 42.97 5.14 -16.49
N ILE A 168 43.84 6.10 -16.14
CA ILE A 168 44.61 6.85 -17.15
C ILE A 168 46.01 6.23 -17.21
N ALA A 169 46.22 5.40 -18.21
CA ALA A 169 47.53 5.13 -18.81
C ALA A 169 47.27 4.90 -20.31
N SER A 170 47.63 5.88 -21.16
CA SER A 170 48.78 5.83 -22.08
C SER A 170 48.46 5.01 -23.35
N VAL A 171 48.68 5.38 -24.61
CA VAL A 171 49.69 6.18 -25.31
C VAL A 171 49.10 6.49 -26.71
N HIS A 172 49.39 7.65 -27.31
CA HIS A 172 49.95 7.70 -28.67
C HIS A 172 50.47 9.11 -29.01
N LEU A 173 51.80 9.17 -29.16
CA LEU A 173 52.52 10.07 -30.05
C LEU A 173 52.12 9.79 -31.50
#